data_AF-H2YD87-F1
#
_entry.id   AF-H2YD87-F1
#
_cell.length_a   1.000
_cell.length_b   1.000
_cell.length_c   1.000
_cell.angle_alpha   90.00
_cell.angle_beta   90.00
_cell.angle_gamma   90.00
#
_symmetry.space_group_name_H-M   'P 1'
#
loop_
_entity.id
_entity.type
_entity.pdbx_description
1 polymer ?
#
loop_
_entity_poly.entity_id
_entity_poly.type
_entity_poly.pdbx_seq_one_letter_code
_entity_poly.pdbx_strand_id
1 'polypeptide(L)'
;RKDVYLGRRSIFKDFQGNFRGKTVYFVFATTGAGVCISKPLANKMAPWAKSGKFLETSRALGHADDCTIGFIITNLLNVNLTVTNSFHSHMENLTDLDPKTLKNQAVLSYRSPENTINIPSNLNNTNVFNKLVDPTRFYSLHCLIYPENPFCK
;
A
#
# COMPACT_ATOMS: atom_id res chain seq x y z
N ARG A 1 -9.14 -6.09 22.12
CA ARG A 1 -8.80 -5.31 20.89
C ARG A 1 -8.80 -6.29 19.70
N LYS A 2 -9.27 -5.87 18.52
CA LYS A 2 -9.48 -6.73 17.34
C LYS A 2 -8.20 -6.86 16.49
N ASP A 3 -7.99 -8.03 15.89
CA ASP A 3 -6.96 -8.24 14.87
C ASP A 3 -7.40 -7.57 13.57
N VAL A 4 -6.54 -6.70 13.02
CA VAL A 4 -6.83 -5.96 11.78
C VAL A 4 -5.61 -6.03 10.89
N TYR A 5 -5.85 -6.49 9.66
CA TYR A 5 -4.93 -6.40 8.54
C TYR A 5 -5.64 -5.59 7.45
N LEU A 6 -5.17 -4.38 7.18
CA LEU A 6 -5.81 -3.42 6.28
C LEU A 6 -4.85 -3.03 5.17
N GLY A 7 -5.30 -3.09 3.92
CA GLY A 7 -4.50 -2.65 2.78
C GLY A 7 -5.20 -2.90 1.45
N ARG A 8 -4.50 -2.60 0.35
CA ARG A 8 -4.97 -2.91 -1.00
C ARG A 8 -4.58 -4.33 -1.38
N ARG A 9 -5.56 -5.14 -1.77
CA ARG A 9 -5.34 -6.53 -2.22
C ARG A 9 -4.51 -6.52 -3.51
N SER A 10 -3.44 -7.32 -3.56
CA SER A 10 -2.52 -7.31 -4.72
C SER A 10 -3.06 -8.06 -5.93
N ILE A 11 -3.74 -9.19 -5.72
CA ILE A 11 -4.32 -10.02 -6.78
C ILE A 11 -5.75 -10.42 -6.43
N PHE A 12 -6.63 -10.53 -7.43
CA PHE A 12 -8.05 -10.82 -7.19
C PHE A 12 -8.33 -12.23 -6.70
N LYS A 13 -7.49 -13.21 -7.10
CA LYS A 13 -7.60 -14.61 -6.68
C LYS A 13 -6.71 -14.87 -5.48
N ASP A 14 -6.90 -16.02 -4.84
CA ASP A 14 -5.98 -16.46 -3.79
C ASP A 14 -4.66 -16.88 -4.42
N PHE A 15 -3.56 -16.47 -3.79
CA PHE A 15 -2.23 -16.80 -4.25
C PHE A 15 -1.89 -18.23 -3.84
N GLN A 16 -1.51 -19.06 -4.81
CA GLN A 16 -1.02 -20.41 -4.56
C GLN A 16 0.50 -20.37 -4.36
N GLY A 17 0.97 -20.79 -3.19
CA GLY A 17 2.39 -20.91 -2.86
C GLY A 17 2.77 -22.33 -2.43
N ASN A 18 4.05 -22.53 -2.16
CA ASN A 18 4.57 -23.72 -1.50
C ASN A 18 5.24 -23.34 -0.19
N PHE A 19 4.86 -23.99 0.91
CA PHE A 19 5.52 -23.83 2.19
C PHE A 19 5.95 -25.19 2.72
N ARG A 20 7.26 -25.45 2.71
CA ARG A 20 7.87 -26.71 3.19
C ARG A 20 7.24 -27.96 2.55
N GLY A 21 7.06 -27.93 1.23
CA GLY A 21 6.54 -29.06 0.46
C GLY A 21 5.01 -29.17 0.46
N LYS A 22 4.30 -28.26 1.14
CA LYS A 22 2.83 -28.22 1.12
C LYS A 22 2.33 -27.06 0.29
N THR A 23 1.32 -27.32 -0.55
CA THR A 23 0.59 -26.27 -1.25
C THR A 23 -0.20 -25.44 -0.22
N VAL A 24 -0.05 -24.13 -0.28
CA VAL A 24 -0.76 -23.17 0.58
C VAL A 24 -1.47 -22.13 -0.27
N TYR A 25 -2.58 -21.60 0.25
CA TYR A 25 -3.35 -20.54 -0.38
C TYR A 25 -3.47 -19.36 0.57
N PHE A 26 -3.23 -18.15 0.09
CA PHE A 26 -3.29 -16.94 0.90
C PHE A 26 -3.62 -15.69 0.09
N VAL A 27 -4.01 -14.63 0.79
CA VAL A 27 -4.23 -13.31 0.23
C VAL A 27 -3.22 -12.35 0.84
N PHE A 28 -2.71 -11.41 0.05
CA PHE A 28 -1.75 -10.43 0.54
C PHE A 28 -2.07 -9.03 0.03
N ALA A 29 -1.72 -8.03 0.85
CA ALA A 29 -1.81 -6.64 0.47
C ALA A 29 -0.49 -6.20 -0.18
N THR A 30 -0.57 -5.36 -1.22
CA THR A 30 0.62 -4.76 -1.85
C THR A 30 1.25 -3.77 -0.88
N THR A 31 2.40 -4.10 -0.30
CA THR A 31 3.04 -3.22 0.69
C THR A 31 3.49 -1.88 0.11
N GLY A 32 3.77 -1.83 -1.21
CA GLY A 32 4.01 -0.58 -1.94
C GLY A 32 2.82 0.37 -2.03
N ALA A 33 1.59 -0.10 -1.74
CA ALA A 33 0.40 0.74 -1.55
C ALA A 33 0.21 1.16 -0.08
N GLY A 34 1.11 0.74 0.82
CA GLY A 34 0.94 0.83 2.26
C GLY A 34 0.12 -0.33 2.84
N VAL A 35 0.31 -0.58 4.13
CA VAL A 35 -0.43 -1.61 4.87
C VAL A 35 -0.48 -1.27 6.35
N CYS A 36 -1.59 -1.59 7.01
CA CYS A 36 -1.76 -1.39 8.45
C CYS A 36 -2.04 -2.73 9.13
N ILE A 37 -1.30 -3.00 10.20
CA ILE A 37 -1.45 -4.20 11.03
C ILE A 37 -1.66 -3.76 12.48
N SER A 38 -2.74 -4.23 13.12
CA SER A 38 -2.99 -3.88 14.51
C SER A 38 -1.95 -4.51 15.45
N LYS A 39 -1.59 -3.82 16.53
CA LYS A 39 -0.67 -4.32 17.56
C LYS A 39 -0.97 -5.76 18.04
N PRO A 40 -2.23 -6.16 18.36
CA PRO A 40 -2.49 -7.55 18.77
C PRO A 40 -2.17 -8.57 17.65
N LEU A 41 -2.45 -8.24 16.39
CA LEU A 41 -2.09 -9.10 15.26
C LEU A 41 -0.58 -9.19 15.08
N ALA A 42 0.12 -8.05 15.14
CA ALA A 42 1.59 -8.02 15.05
C ALA A 42 2.25 -8.87 16.15
N ASN A 43 1.70 -8.88 17.36
CA ASN A 43 2.17 -9.76 18.44
C ASN A 43 1.98 -11.26 18.10
N LYS A 44 0.84 -11.62 17.49
CA LYS A 44 0.57 -13.00 17.06
C LYS A 44 1.47 -13.45 15.90
N MET A 45 1.96 -12.53 15.09
CA MET A 45 2.92 -12.81 14.01
C MET A 45 4.33 -13.16 14.54
N ALA A 46 4.63 -12.88 15.81
CA ALA A 46 5.98 -13.02 16.37
C ALA A 46 6.68 -14.37 16.12
N PRO A 47 6.01 -15.56 16.19
CA PRO A 47 6.65 -16.84 15.92
C PRO A 47 7.22 -16.99 14.50
N TRP A 48 6.70 -16.21 13.54
CA TRP A 48 7.13 -16.22 12.14
C TRP A 48 7.80 -14.92 11.69
N ALA A 49 7.72 -13.84 12.48
CA ALA A 49 8.17 -12.52 12.05
C ALA A 49 9.28 -11.92 12.92
N LYS A 50 9.49 -12.40 14.16
CA LYS A 50 10.47 -11.80 15.09
C LYS A 50 11.78 -12.61 15.13
N SER A 51 12.87 -12.00 15.57
CA SER A 51 14.14 -12.68 15.86
C SER A 51 14.69 -13.52 14.69
N GLY A 52 14.69 -12.95 13.47
CA GLY A 52 15.16 -13.63 12.26
C GLY A 52 14.15 -14.59 11.61
N LYS A 53 13.03 -14.90 12.27
CA LYS A 53 12.02 -15.82 11.73
C LYS A 53 11.33 -15.32 10.47
N PHE A 54 11.27 -14.01 10.26
CA PHE A 54 10.69 -13.47 9.02
C PHE A 54 11.46 -13.93 7.79
N LEU A 55 12.80 -13.83 7.83
CA LEU A 55 13.66 -14.26 6.74
C LEU A 55 13.60 -15.78 6.53
N GLU A 56 13.58 -16.57 7.60
CA GLU A 56 13.38 -18.02 7.50
C GLU A 56 12.03 -18.37 6.85
N THR A 57 10.95 -17.68 7.24
CA THR A 57 9.60 -17.90 6.71
C THR A 57 9.51 -17.50 5.25
N SER A 58 10.05 -16.33 4.87
CA SER A 58 10.11 -15.86 3.49
C SER A 58 10.89 -16.83 2.60
N ARG A 59 12.07 -17.29 3.04
CA ARG A 59 12.87 -18.29 2.30
C ARG A 59 12.14 -19.61 2.12
N ALA A 60 11.45 -20.09 3.16
CA ALA A 60 10.68 -21.33 3.09
C ALA A 60 9.43 -21.22 2.20
N LEU A 61 8.89 -20.02 2.05
CA LEU A 61 7.78 -19.71 1.16
C LEU A 61 8.23 -19.44 -0.29
N GLY A 62 9.44 -18.92 -0.48
CA GLY A 62 10.02 -18.62 -1.80
C GLY A 62 9.44 -17.37 -2.48
N HIS A 63 8.83 -16.46 -1.73
CA HIS A 63 8.15 -15.26 -2.26
C HIS A 63 8.58 -13.99 -1.52
N ALA A 64 8.23 -12.83 -2.11
CA ALA A 64 8.57 -11.50 -1.58
C ALA A 64 7.95 -11.21 -0.19
N ASP A 65 8.39 -10.12 0.44
CA ASP A 65 8.02 -9.76 1.80
C ASP A 65 6.51 -9.53 1.98
N ASP A 66 5.85 -8.93 0.98
CA ASP A 66 4.39 -8.72 0.98
C ASP A 66 3.61 -10.05 0.95
N CYS A 67 4.04 -10.98 0.09
CA CYS A 67 3.53 -12.35 0.08
C CYS A 67 3.77 -13.05 1.42
N THR A 68 4.95 -12.86 2.03
CA THR A 68 5.29 -13.48 3.33
C THR A 68 4.41 -12.93 4.45
N ILE A 69 4.19 -11.61 4.50
CA ILE A 69 3.28 -10.98 5.46
C ILE A 69 1.85 -11.50 5.28
N GLY A 70 1.35 -11.54 4.04
CA GLY A 70 0.02 -12.08 3.75
C GLY A 70 -0.11 -13.56 4.10
N PHE A 71 0.89 -14.38 3.78
CA PHE A 71 0.93 -15.79 4.16
C PHE A 71 0.85 -15.98 5.68
N ILE A 72 1.66 -15.26 6.46
CA ILE A 72 1.60 -15.32 7.93
C ILE A 72 0.21 -14.95 8.44
N ILE A 73 -0.37 -13.87 7.92
CA ILE A 73 -1.62 -13.32 8.46
C ILE A 73 -2.84 -14.13 8.01
N THR A 74 -3.00 -14.38 6.71
CA THR A 74 -4.23 -14.96 6.16
C THR A 74 -4.21 -16.48 6.14
N ASN A 75 -3.04 -17.13 6.03
CA ASN A 75 -2.94 -18.59 6.04
C ASN A 75 -2.62 -19.14 7.43
N LEU A 76 -1.54 -18.66 8.07
CA LEU A 76 -1.11 -19.22 9.36
C LEU A 76 -1.96 -18.73 10.55
N LEU A 77 -2.34 -17.45 10.56
CA LEU A 77 -3.14 -16.84 11.63
C LEU A 77 -4.65 -16.78 11.32
N ASN A 78 -5.05 -17.14 10.10
CA ASN A 78 -6.45 -17.13 9.64
C ASN A 78 -7.17 -15.78 9.88
N VAL A 79 -6.47 -14.67 9.67
CA VAL A 79 -7.03 -13.31 9.75
C VAL A 79 -7.22 -12.76 8.35
N ASN A 80 -8.45 -12.34 8.02
CA ASN A 80 -8.78 -11.81 6.70
C ASN A 80 -8.15 -10.44 6.44
N LEU A 81 -7.73 -10.22 5.20
CA LEU A 81 -7.41 -8.87 4.70
C LEU A 81 -8.69 -8.04 4.63
N THR A 82 -8.71 -6.94 5.37
CA THR A 82 -9.68 -5.85 5.21
C THR A 82 -9.23 -5.01 4.03
N VAL A 83 -9.94 -5.11 2.89
CA VAL A 83 -9.57 -4.39 1.67
C VAL A 83 -9.97 -2.92 1.78
N THR A 84 -9.08 -2.02 1.38
CA THR A 84 -9.37 -0.59 1.23
C THR A 84 -9.03 -0.10 -0.17
N ASN A 85 -9.84 0.84 -0.66
CA ASN A 85 -9.62 1.53 -1.93
C ASN A 85 -8.88 2.86 -1.75
N SER A 86 -8.49 3.20 -0.51
CA SER A 86 -7.81 4.48 -0.20
C SER A 86 -6.29 4.43 -0.27
N PHE A 87 -5.74 3.29 -0.67
CA PHE A 87 -4.32 2.97 -0.62
C PHE A 87 -3.87 2.68 -2.05
N HIS A 88 -2.92 3.46 -2.57
CA HIS A 88 -2.51 3.37 -3.97
C HIS A 88 -1.00 3.22 -4.13
N SER A 89 -0.60 2.19 -4.88
CA SER A 89 0.79 1.98 -5.30
C SER A 89 1.01 2.48 -6.73
N HIS A 90 2.28 2.67 -7.10
CA HIS A 90 2.67 3.00 -8.48
C HIS A 90 2.50 1.84 -9.48
N MET A 91 1.99 0.68 -9.03
CA MET A 91 1.63 -0.45 -9.89
C MET A 91 0.19 -0.33 -10.41
N GLU A 92 -0.59 0.63 -9.92
CA GLU A 92 -1.90 1.01 -10.44
C GLU A 92 -1.77 2.08 -11.52
N ASN A 93 -2.82 2.33 -12.29
CA ASN A 93 -2.87 3.50 -13.16
C ASN A 93 -3.28 4.74 -12.34
N LEU A 94 -2.31 5.52 -11.86
CA LEU A 94 -2.56 6.64 -10.96
C LEU A 94 -3.19 7.84 -11.66
N THR A 95 -3.12 7.92 -12.99
CA THR A 95 -3.78 8.98 -13.76
C THR A 95 -5.31 8.84 -13.75
N ASP A 96 -5.82 7.63 -13.48
CA ASP A 96 -7.26 7.33 -13.48
C ASP A 96 -7.93 7.68 -12.14
N LEU A 97 -7.15 8.03 -11.11
CA LEU A 97 -7.70 8.46 -9.83
C LEU A 97 -8.45 9.78 -10.01
N ASP A 98 -9.68 9.85 -9.49
CA ASP A 98 -10.48 11.08 -9.54
C ASP A 98 -9.77 12.18 -8.73
N PRO A 99 -9.33 13.29 -9.39
CA PRO A 99 -8.65 14.39 -8.72
C PRO A 99 -9.43 14.93 -7.52
N LYS A 100 -10.77 14.93 -7.56
CA LYS A 100 -11.63 15.44 -6.48
C LYS A 100 -11.55 14.61 -5.20
N THR A 101 -11.13 13.36 -5.31
CA THR A 101 -11.03 12.42 -4.18
C THR A 101 -9.63 12.29 -3.62
N LEU A 102 -8.61 12.91 -4.23
CA LEU A 102 -7.21 12.75 -3.84
C LEU A 102 -6.95 13.07 -2.36
N LYS A 103 -7.62 14.09 -1.81
CA LYS A 103 -7.53 14.46 -0.38
C LYS A 103 -8.09 13.40 0.59
N ASN A 104 -8.92 12.48 0.09
CA ASN A 104 -9.53 11.41 0.87
C ASN A 104 -8.70 10.11 0.80
N GLN A 105 -7.65 10.07 -0.02
CA GLN A 105 -6.77 8.92 -0.13
C GLN A 105 -5.76 8.94 1.03
N ALA A 106 -5.50 7.78 1.60
CA ALA A 106 -4.61 7.63 2.74
C ALA A 106 -3.15 7.40 2.30
N VAL A 107 -2.96 6.68 1.19
CA VAL A 107 -1.65 6.44 0.60
C VAL A 107 -1.72 6.68 -0.90
N LEU A 108 -0.81 7.51 -1.39
CA LEU A 108 -0.56 7.72 -2.82
C LEU A 108 0.93 7.42 -3.06
N SER A 109 1.24 6.94 -4.26
CA SER A 109 2.60 6.63 -4.70
C SER A 109 2.86 7.32 -6.04
N TYR A 110 4.03 7.08 -6.63
CA TYR A 110 4.37 7.55 -7.97
C TYR A 110 5.41 6.62 -8.61
N ARG A 111 5.40 6.53 -9.94
CA ARG A 111 6.54 6.12 -10.76
C ARG A 111 6.73 7.23 -11.77
N SER A 112 7.59 8.16 -11.43
CA SER A 112 7.74 9.40 -12.19
C SER A 112 8.71 9.23 -13.35
N PRO A 113 8.45 9.85 -14.52
CA PRO A 113 7.27 10.67 -14.87
C PRO A 113 6.08 9.89 -15.43
N GLU A 114 6.19 8.58 -15.64
CA GLU A 114 5.25 7.80 -16.47
C GLU A 114 3.89 7.58 -15.83
N ASN A 115 3.85 7.42 -14.50
CA ASN A 115 2.66 7.08 -13.73
C ASN A 115 2.58 7.93 -12.47
N THR A 116 1.82 9.01 -12.56
CA THR A 116 1.64 9.99 -11.49
C THR A 116 0.18 10.42 -11.42
N ILE A 117 -0.27 10.80 -10.23
CA ILE A 117 -1.62 11.37 -10.04
C ILE A 117 -1.85 12.61 -10.90
N ASN A 118 -3.07 12.77 -11.39
CA ASN A 118 -3.47 13.97 -12.11
C ASN A 118 -4.05 15.02 -11.14
N ILE A 119 -3.49 16.22 -11.16
CA ILE A 119 -3.97 17.35 -10.34
C ILE A 119 -4.14 18.54 -11.29
N PRO A 120 -5.36 18.85 -11.73
CA PRO A 120 -5.60 19.95 -12.63
C PRO A 120 -5.58 21.28 -11.87
N SER A 121 -5.09 22.35 -12.51
CA SER A 121 -4.93 23.68 -11.90
C SER A 121 -6.25 24.35 -11.49
N ASN A 122 -7.39 23.90 -12.03
CA ASN A 122 -8.71 24.45 -11.71
C ASN A 122 -9.42 23.72 -10.56
N LEU A 123 -8.81 22.70 -9.95
CA LEU A 123 -9.45 21.93 -8.89
C LEU A 123 -9.63 22.75 -7.60
N ASN A 124 -8.82 23.79 -7.42
CA ASN A 124 -8.73 24.63 -6.24
C ASN A 124 -7.85 25.87 -6.48
N ASN A 125 -7.95 26.87 -5.60
CA ASN A 125 -7.15 28.11 -5.65
C ASN A 125 -5.72 27.90 -5.10
N THR A 126 -5.02 26.83 -5.49
CA THR A 126 -3.66 26.52 -5.00
C THR A 126 -2.67 26.34 -6.14
N ASN A 127 -1.38 26.48 -5.85
CA ASN A 127 -0.33 26.24 -6.85
C ASN A 127 -0.29 24.77 -7.26
N VAL A 128 -0.34 24.57 -8.57
CA VAL A 128 -0.05 23.30 -9.22
C VAL A 128 1.25 23.47 -10.00
N PHE A 129 2.30 22.85 -9.51
CA PHE A 129 3.64 23.00 -10.08
C PHE A 129 3.74 22.31 -11.45
N ASN A 130 4.61 22.85 -12.32
CA ASN A 130 5.01 22.18 -13.57
C ASN A 130 5.66 20.81 -13.24
N LYS A 131 5.42 19.78 -14.06
CA LYS A 131 6.07 18.47 -13.95
C LYS A 131 7.60 18.48 -13.98
N LEU A 132 8.25 19.51 -14.56
CA LEU A 132 9.71 19.65 -14.46
C LEU A 132 10.17 19.95 -13.02
N VAL A 133 9.36 20.69 -12.26
CA VAL A 133 9.63 21.09 -10.87
C VAL A 133 9.08 20.05 -9.89
N ASP A 134 7.92 19.49 -10.20
CA ASP A 134 7.21 18.50 -9.39
C ASP A 134 6.90 17.24 -10.24
N PRO A 135 7.92 16.44 -10.57
CA PRO A 135 7.78 15.28 -11.44
C PRO A 135 6.99 14.15 -10.76
N THR A 136 6.94 14.12 -9.43
CA THR A 136 6.18 13.12 -8.65
C THR A 136 4.75 13.54 -8.37
N ARG A 137 4.43 14.83 -8.55
CA ARG A 137 3.15 15.48 -8.25
C ARG A 137 2.89 15.70 -6.75
N PHE A 138 3.87 15.40 -5.89
CA PHE A 138 3.68 15.45 -4.44
C PHE A 138 3.73 16.87 -3.88
N TYR A 139 4.40 17.82 -4.53
CA TYR A 139 4.32 19.22 -4.12
C TYR A 139 2.94 19.79 -4.43
N SER A 140 2.41 19.50 -5.62
CA SER A 140 1.05 19.88 -6.01
C SER A 140 0.00 19.20 -5.13
N LEU A 141 0.20 17.93 -4.77
CA LEU A 141 -0.67 17.21 -3.82
C LEU A 141 -0.62 17.83 -2.42
N HIS A 142 0.58 18.17 -1.94
CA HIS A 142 0.74 18.84 -0.66
C HIS A 142 -0.06 20.14 -0.63
N CYS A 143 0.01 20.94 -1.69
CA CYS A 143 -0.73 22.19 -1.80
C CYS A 143 -2.24 22.00 -1.98
N LEU A 144 -2.67 20.89 -2.60
CA LEU A 144 -4.07 20.49 -2.61
C LEU A 144 -4.61 20.19 -1.20
N ILE A 145 -3.81 19.56 -0.33
CA ILE A 145 -4.23 19.18 1.03
C ILE A 145 -4.06 20.35 2.02
N TYR A 146 -3.02 21.15 1.86
CA TYR A 146 -2.62 22.23 2.77
C TYR A 146 -2.44 23.57 2.02
N PRO A 147 -3.52 24.13 1.47
CA PRO A 147 -3.43 25.32 0.60
C PRO A 147 -2.88 26.56 1.29
N GLU A 148 -3.00 26.66 2.62
CA GLU A 148 -2.53 27.80 3.41
C GLU A 148 -1.02 27.79 3.66
N ASN A 149 -0.32 26.70 3.34
CA ASN A 149 1.12 26.60 3.54
C ASN A 149 1.84 27.66 2.67
N PRO A 150 2.76 28.47 3.22
CA PRO A 150 3.51 29.47 2.44
C PRO A 150 4.23 28.92 1.21
N PHE A 151 4.64 27.64 1.23
CA PHE A 151 5.24 26.96 0.08
C PHE A 151 4.29 26.86 -1.14
N CYS A 152 2.98 26.97 -0.91
CA CYS A 152 1.92 26.80 -1.90
C CYS A 152 1.41 28.09 -2.52
N LYS A 153 2.02 29.23 -2.16
CA LYS A 153 1.70 30.56 -2.68
C LYS A 153 2.62 30.92 -3.85
#